data_AF-A0A223ARK2-F1
#
_entry.id   AF-A0A223ARK2-F1
#
_cell.length_a   1.000
_cell.length_b   1.000
_cell.length_c   1.000
_cell.angle_alpha   90.00
_cell.angle_beta   90.00
_cell.angle_gamma   90.00
#
_symmetry.space_group_name_H-M   'P 1'
#
loop_
_entity.id
_entity.type
_entity.pdbx_description
1 polymer ?
#
loop_
_entity_poly.entity_id
_entity_poly.type
_entity_poly.pdbx_seq_one_letter_code
_entity_poly.pdbx_strand_id
1 'polypeptide(L)'
;MSNKYKKRGIYFIASITVLIVLFIIRTVFLNPKYINEIKNDNVYVCGFYGRYPQKNEQRFYIEFRKNKTFILVDDDSRGANDDYDQDGDGSHPYISVIYGKYVVKNKTYILSKTKTAYVEFKDVGAVNTNKINYYYTRTFNQHEVMSEMVFINNKGNYILSRTSMDTKAIDKKWYYYIYNKSDIKKLPSSPEEFRKQFKMDKKAEQERLAEQNK
;
A
#
# COMPACT_ATOMS: atom_id res chain seq x y z
N MET A 1 50.48 19.71 27.64
CA MET A 1 49.41 18.70 27.54
C MET A 1 49.88 17.57 26.64
N SER A 2 50.01 16.33 27.14
CA SER A 2 50.68 15.23 26.42
C SER A 2 49.96 14.87 25.11
N ASN A 3 50.73 14.58 24.05
CA ASN A 3 50.27 14.25 22.69
C ASN A 3 49.24 13.09 22.66
N LYS A 4 49.28 12.22 23.68
CA LYS A 4 48.33 11.12 23.91
C LYS A 4 46.92 11.61 24.27
N TYR A 5 46.80 12.69 25.06
CA TYR A 5 45.51 13.29 25.43
C TYR A 5 44.89 14.08 24.28
N LYS A 6 45.69 14.77 23.47
CA LYS A 6 45.24 15.40 22.21
C LYS A 6 44.69 14.37 21.22
N LYS A 7 45.42 13.27 20.98
CA LYS A 7 44.95 12.18 20.11
C LYS A 7 43.66 11.53 20.62
N ARG A 8 43.56 11.23 21.92
CA ARG A 8 42.33 10.69 22.55
C ARG A 8 41.13 11.63 22.42
N GLY A 9 41.34 12.94 22.60
CA GLY A 9 40.29 13.95 22.39
C GLY A 9 39.82 14.01 20.93
N ILE A 10 40.73 13.93 19.96
CA ILE A 10 40.41 13.87 18.53
C ILE A 10 39.60 12.61 18.20
N TYR A 11 40.00 11.44 18.69
CA TYR A 11 39.25 10.20 18.48
C TYR A 11 37.84 10.24 19.10
N PHE A 12 37.71 10.84 20.28
CA PHE A 12 36.42 11.02 20.94
C PHE A 12 35.49 11.93 20.13
N ILE A 13 35.97 13.10 19.68
CA ILE A 13 35.21 14.02 18.83
C ILE A 13 34.81 13.33 17.52
N ALA A 14 35.75 12.65 16.86
CA ALA A 14 35.46 11.91 15.62
C ALA A 14 34.37 10.84 15.81
N SER A 15 34.39 10.10 16.93
CA SER A 15 33.37 9.09 17.23
C SER A 15 31.98 9.71 17.42
N ILE A 16 31.89 10.86 18.09
CA ILE A 16 30.62 11.59 18.27
C ILE A 16 30.10 12.09 16.93
N THR A 17 30.97 12.65 16.09
CA THR A 17 30.58 13.10 14.74
C THR A 17 30.02 11.95 13.91
N VAL A 18 30.65 10.77 13.92
CA VAL A 18 30.15 9.59 13.21
C VAL A 18 28.77 9.18 13.73
N LEU A 19 28.56 9.16 15.05
CA LEU A 19 27.26 8.83 15.65
C LEU A 19 26.17 9.84 15.26
N ILE A 20 26.48 11.14 15.25
CA ILE A 20 25.55 12.18 14.80
C ILE A 20 25.19 11.99 13.32
N VAL A 21 26.18 11.74 12.46
CA VAL A 21 25.93 11.50 11.03
C VAL A 21 25.06 10.26 10.83
N LEU A 22 25.34 9.16 11.52
CA LEU A 22 24.51 7.94 11.46
C LEU A 22 23.08 8.20 11.95
N PHE A 23 22.92 8.98 13.01
CA PHE A 23 21.61 9.38 13.52
C PHE A 23 20.84 10.23 12.49
N ILE A 24 21.48 11.21 11.87
CA ILE A 24 20.88 12.04 10.81
C ILE A 24 20.49 11.18 9.61
N ILE A 25 21.37 10.28 9.16
CA ILE A 25 21.09 9.35 8.05
C ILE A 25 19.83 8.54 8.35
N ARG A 26 19.76 7.93 9.53
CA ARG A 26 18.60 7.12 9.94
C ARG A 26 17.32 7.94 10.00
N THR A 27 17.37 9.12 10.60
CA THR A 27 16.16 9.91 10.89
C THR A 27 15.64 10.65 9.67
N VAL A 28 16.52 11.16 8.81
CA VAL A 28 16.15 12.00 7.67
C VAL A 28 15.93 11.19 6.39
N PHE A 29 16.76 10.18 6.15
CA PHE A 29 16.77 9.43 4.88
C PHE A 29 16.16 8.04 4.99
N LEU A 30 16.29 7.35 6.14
CA LEU A 30 15.77 5.99 6.27
C LEU A 30 14.29 5.96 6.69
N ASN A 31 13.84 6.94 7.49
CA ASN A 31 12.47 7.00 7.96
C ASN A 31 11.49 7.45 6.86
N PRO A 32 10.40 6.69 6.63
CA PRO A 32 9.31 7.09 5.75
C PRO A 32 8.71 8.44 6.19
N LYS A 33 8.36 9.30 5.22
CA LYS A 33 7.71 10.59 5.46
C LYS A 33 6.38 10.65 4.71
N TYR A 34 5.41 11.36 5.28
CA TYR A 34 4.19 11.67 4.57
C TYR A 34 4.48 12.52 3.32
N ILE A 35 3.71 12.31 2.26
CA ILE A 35 3.84 13.12 1.05
C ILE A 35 2.97 14.38 1.16
N ASN A 36 3.48 15.49 0.64
CA ASN A 36 2.75 16.74 0.42
C ASN A 36 2.54 17.02 -1.08
N GLU A 37 3.09 16.18 -1.94
CA GLU A 37 2.98 16.23 -3.39
C GLU A 37 2.83 14.81 -3.94
N ILE A 38 1.96 14.62 -4.93
CA ILE A 38 1.84 13.37 -5.69
C ILE A 38 2.62 13.53 -6.99
N LYS A 39 3.67 12.74 -7.13
CA LYS A 39 4.42 12.57 -8.37
C LYS A 39 3.90 11.36 -9.11
N ASN A 40 3.60 11.53 -10.40
CA ASN A 40 3.12 10.44 -11.24
C ASN A 40 4.15 9.30 -11.38
N ASP A 41 3.65 8.11 -11.69
CA ASP A 41 4.41 6.88 -11.94
C ASP A 41 5.30 6.45 -10.75
N ASN A 42 4.95 6.91 -9.55
CA ASN A 42 5.53 6.47 -8.29
C ASN A 42 4.50 5.64 -7.52
N VAL A 43 4.96 4.51 -6.98
CA VAL A 43 4.19 3.70 -6.05
C VAL A 43 4.38 4.26 -4.65
N TYR A 44 3.27 4.57 -4.00
CA TYR A 44 3.23 4.96 -2.60
C TYR A 44 2.63 3.84 -1.77
N VAL A 45 3.03 3.75 -0.50
CA VAL A 45 2.37 2.91 0.50
C VAL A 45 1.55 3.80 1.43
N CYS A 46 0.37 3.34 1.81
CA CYS A 46 -0.52 4.04 2.73
C CYS A 46 -0.52 3.31 4.08
N GLY A 47 -0.34 4.05 5.16
CA GLY A 47 -0.26 3.52 6.52
C GLY A 47 -1.36 4.04 7.42
N PHE A 48 -1.89 3.14 8.24
CA PHE A 48 -2.96 3.40 9.18
C PHE A 48 -2.47 4.15 10.43
N TYR A 49 -3.37 4.90 11.08
CA TYR A 49 -3.08 5.67 12.31
C TYR A 49 -1.85 6.60 12.26
N GLY A 50 -1.44 7.05 11.07
CA GLY A 50 -0.30 7.95 10.94
C GLY A 50 1.05 7.33 11.24
N ARG A 51 1.17 6.00 11.21
CA ARG A 51 2.46 5.30 11.24
C ARG A 51 2.67 4.46 10.00
N TYR A 52 3.93 4.20 9.69
CA TYR A 52 4.27 3.35 8.56
C TYR A 52 3.81 1.91 8.87
N PRO A 53 3.27 1.16 7.89
CA PRO A 53 2.84 -0.22 8.13
C PRO A 53 3.96 -1.08 8.68
N GLN A 54 3.65 -1.90 9.68
CA GLN A 54 4.56 -2.92 10.17
C GLN A 54 4.64 -4.11 9.20
N LYS A 55 5.48 -5.08 9.52
CA LYS A 55 5.74 -6.23 8.65
C LYS A 55 4.48 -7.05 8.38
N ASN A 56 3.69 -7.31 9.43
CA ASN A 56 2.55 -8.22 9.40
C ASN A 56 1.20 -7.47 9.33
N GLU A 57 1.21 -6.21 8.88
CA GLU A 57 -0.01 -5.42 8.76
C GLU A 57 -0.42 -5.34 7.30
N GLN A 58 -1.74 -5.27 7.08
CA GLN A 58 -2.35 -4.93 5.81
C GLN A 58 -1.71 -3.67 5.21
N ARG A 59 -1.55 -3.66 3.88
CA ARG A 59 -0.95 -2.54 3.17
C ARG A 59 -1.80 -2.11 2.00
N PHE A 60 -1.99 -0.80 1.92
CA PHE A 60 -2.52 -0.18 0.73
C PHE A 60 -1.37 0.39 -0.08
N TYR A 61 -1.37 0.17 -1.39
CA TYR A 61 -0.45 0.82 -2.32
C TYR A 61 -1.23 1.59 -3.36
N ILE A 62 -0.73 2.76 -3.74
CA ILE A 62 -1.36 3.57 -4.78
C ILE A 62 -0.32 4.13 -5.74
N GLU A 63 -0.65 4.08 -7.03
CA GLU A 63 0.14 4.67 -8.12
C GLU A 63 -0.78 5.55 -8.97
N PHE A 64 -0.37 6.81 -9.18
CA PHE A 64 -1.06 7.72 -10.09
C PHE A 64 -0.26 7.87 -11.38
N ARG A 65 -0.87 7.63 -12.54
CA ARG A 65 -0.18 7.67 -13.84
C ARG A 65 -0.46 8.94 -14.62
N LYS A 66 0.50 9.34 -15.46
CA LYS A 66 0.40 10.58 -16.27
C LYS A 66 -0.85 10.63 -17.15
N ASN A 67 -1.29 9.49 -17.68
CA ASN A 67 -2.49 9.34 -18.50
C ASN A 67 -3.82 9.39 -17.70
N LYS A 68 -3.80 9.94 -16.48
CA LYS A 68 -4.96 10.06 -15.57
C LYS A 68 -5.59 8.72 -15.17
N THR A 69 -4.79 7.66 -15.17
CA THR A 69 -5.18 6.37 -14.58
C THR A 69 -4.53 6.17 -13.22
N PHE A 70 -5.09 5.31 -12.40
CA PHE A 70 -4.49 4.91 -11.14
C PHE A 70 -4.56 3.40 -10.95
N ILE A 71 -3.70 2.90 -10.07
CA ILE A 71 -3.78 1.55 -9.51
C ILE A 71 -3.81 1.69 -8.00
N LEU A 72 -4.79 1.05 -7.36
CA LEU A 72 -4.86 0.90 -5.90
C LEU A 72 -4.80 -0.59 -5.58
N VAL A 73 -3.90 -0.99 -4.70
CA VAL A 73 -3.80 -2.36 -4.18
C VAL A 73 -4.12 -2.34 -2.70
N ASP A 74 -4.94 -3.30 -2.28
CA ASP A 74 -5.17 -3.68 -0.90
C ASP A 74 -4.56 -5.07 -0.69
N ASP A 75 -3.46 -5.12 0.07
CA ASP A 75 -2.70 -6.32 0.39
C ASP A 75 -2.92 -6.68 1.86
N ASP A 76 -3.94 -7.51 2.09
CA ASP A 76 -4.27 -8.11 3.38
C ASP A 76 -3.77 -9.56 3.45
N SER A 77 -2.65 -9.87 2.80
CA SER A 77 -2.04 -11.20 2.83
C SER A 77 -0.95 -11.34 3.90
N ARG A 78 -0.68 -10.26 4.63
CA ARG A 78 0.51 -10.11 5.49
C ARG A 78 0.27 -10.47 6.96
N GLY A 79 -0.98 -10.72 7.35
CA GLY A 79 -1.33 -11.08 8.71
C GLY A 79 -0.71 -12.40 9.18
N ALA A 80 -0.71 -12.59 10.49
CA ALA A 80 -0.47 -13.87 11.13
C ALA A 80 -1.68 -14.80 10.94
N ASN A 81 -1.52 -16.10 11.24
CA ASN A 81 -2.66 -17.04 11.21
C ASN A 81 -3.80 -16.55 12.10
N ASP A 82 -3.44 -16.03 13.26
CA ASP A 82 -4.38 -15.48 14.22
C ASP A 82 -5.06 -14.21 13.69
N ASP A 83 -4.66 -13.60 12.57
CA ASP A 83 -5.42 -12.44 12.04
C ASP A 83 -6.64 -12.86 11.20
N TYR A 84 -6.80 -14.16 10.92
CA TYR A 84 -7.83 -14.69 10.03
C TYR A 84 -8.64 -15.81 10.70
N ASP A 85 -9.96 -15.73 10.55
CA ASP A 85 -10.95 -16.70 11.02
C ASP A 85 -10.93 -16.98 12.54
N GLN A 86 -10.46 -16.03 13.37
CA GLN A 86 -10.41 -16.21 14.83
C GLN A 86 -11.79 -16.53 15.42
N ASP A 87 -12.81 -15.85 14.91
CA ASP A 87 -14.19 -15.94 15.42
C ASP A 87 -15.05 -16.92 14.60
N GLY A 88 -14.44 -17.71 13.70
CA GLY A 88 -15.19 -18.53 12.75
C GLY A 88 -15.95 -17.70 11.71
N ASP A 89 -15.50 -16.48 11.43
CA ASP A 89 -16.14 -15.54 10.52
C ASP A 89 -15.83 -15.81 9.04
N GLY A 90 -14.96 -16.78 8.77
CA GLY A 90 -14.51 -17.17 7.44
C GLY A 90 -13.57 -16.15 6.80
N SER A 91 -12.95 -15.26 7.59
CA SER A 91 -11.98 -14.32 7.03
C SER A 91 -10.73 -15.04 6.54
N HIS A 92 -10.24 -14.62 5.38
CA HIS A 92 -9.12 -15.24 4.69
C HIS A 92 -8.15 -14.18 4.19
N PRO A 93 -6.84 -14.48 4.13
CA PRO A 93 -5.87 -13.56 3.56
C PRO A 93 -6.22 -13.27 2.10
N TYR A 94 -6.10 -12.02 1.67
CA TYR A 94 -6.43 -11.63 0.32
C TYR A 94 -5.55 -10.51 -0.23
N ILE A 95 -5.54 -10.38 -1.57
CA ILE A 95 -5.02 -9.18 -2.23
C ILE A 95 -6.04 -8.74 -3.28
N SER A 96 -6.44 -7.47 -3.23
CA SER A 96 -7.29 -6.84 -4.23
C SER A 96 -6.53 -5.75 -4.99
N VAL A 97 -6.81 -5.61 -6.28
CA VAL A 97 -6.29 -4.52 -7.11
C VAL A 97 -7.43 -3.86 -7.86
N ILE A 98 -7.42 -2.53 -7.86
CA ILE A 98 -8.38 -1.67 -8.54
C ILE A 98 -7.62 -0.85 -9.58
N TYR A 99 -8.13 -0.89 -10.80
CA TYR A 99 -7.70 -0.10 -11.94
C TYR A 99 -8.75 0.95 -12.24
N GLY A 100 -8.34 2.19 -12.46
CA GLY A 100 -9.31 3.26 -12.68
C GLY A 100 -8.75 4.51 -13.30
N LYS A 101 -9.61 5.52 -13.37
CA LYS A 101 -9.27 6.89 -13.77
C LYS A 101 -9.43 7.83 -12.59
N TYR A 102 -8.72 8.95 -12.64
CA TYR A 102 -8.88 9.99 -11.64
C TYR A 102 -9.05 11.38 -12.24
N VAL A 103 -9.78 12.22 -11.52
CA VAL A 103 -9.91 13.66 -11.80
C VAL A 103 -9.43 14.42 -10.57
N VAL A 104 -8.72 15.53 -10.79
CA VAL A 104 -8.24 16.39 -9.70
C VAL A 104 -9.10 17.64 -9.62
N LYS A 105 -9.68 17.92 -8.45
CA LYS A 105 -10.42 19.15 -8.13
C LYS A 105 -9.93 19.69 -6.78
N ASN A 106 -9.48 20.94 -6.71
CA ASN A 106 -9.01 21.56 -5.46
C ASN A 106 -7.98 20.70 -4.69
N LYS A 107 -7.01 20.12 -5.40
CA LYS A 107 -6.00 19.18 -4.87
C LYS A 107 -6.56 17.86 -4.31
N THR A 108 -7.85 17.58 -4.51
CA THR A 108 -8.49 16.29 -4.23
C THR A 108 -8.54 15.44 -5.50
N TYR A 109 -8.08 14.20 -5.39
CA TYR A 109 -8.12 13.18 -6.43
C TYR A 109 -9.37 12.32 -6.23
N ILE A 110 -10.33 12.50 -7.12
CA ILE A 110 -11.57 11.72 -7.18
C ILE A 110 -11.30 10.50 -8.05
N LEU A 111 -11.50 9.31 -7.50
CA LEU A 111 -11.16 8.03 -8.11
C LEU A 111 -12.41 7.37 -8.69
N SER A 112 -12.30 6.80 -9.89
CA SER A 112 -13.36 5.99 -10.50
C SER A 112 -12.82 4.65 -10.97
N LYS A 113 -13.39 3.56 -10.49
CA LYS A 113 -12.95 2.19 -10.84
C LYS A 113 -13.48 1.78 -12.22
N THR A 114 -12.65 1.04 -12.94
CA THR A 114 -12.93 0.53 -14.30
C THR A 114 -12.77 -0.98 -14.38
N LYS A 115 -11.79 -1.52 -13.67
CA LYS A 115 -11.56 -2.96 -13.56
C LYS A 115 -11.00 -3.29 -12.18
N THR A 116 -11.30 -4.47 -11.69
CA THR A 116 -10.68 -5.00 -10.47
C THR A 116 -10.28 -6.45 -10.70
N ALA A 117 -9.28 -6.88 -9.94
CA ALA A 117 -8.92 -8.27 -9.77
C ALA A 117 -8.67 -8.53 -8.29
N TYR A 118 -8.90 -9.76 -7.87
CA TYR A 118 -8.81 -10.16 -6.48
C TYR A 118 -8.33 -11.59 -6.40
N VAL A 119 -7.45 -11.87 -5.45
CA VAL A 119 -7.06 -13.22 -5.06
C VAL A 119 -7.36 -13.41 -3.58
N GLU A 120 -7.86 -14.59 -3.25
CA GLU A 120 -7.99 -15.08 -1.88
C GLU A 120 -7.05 -16.26 -1.69
N PHE A 121 -6.48 -16.36 -0.51
CA PHE A 121 -5.66 -17.48 -0.08
C PHE A 121 -6.44 -18.29 0.95
N LYS A 122 -6.22 -19.60 0.98
CA LYS A 122 -6.87 -20.45 1.99
C LYS A 122 -6.43 -20.09 3.41
N ASP A 123 -5.14 -19.82 3.57
CA ASP A 123 -4.47 -19.55 4.85
C ASP A 123 -3.12 -18.86 4.60
N VAL A 124 -2.41 -18.47 5.66
CA VAL A 124 -1.09 -17.82 5.56
C VAL A 124 -0.03 -18.76 4.96
N GLY A 125 -0.18 -20.07 5.11
CA GLY A 125 0.69 -21.06 4.45
C GLY A 125 0.57 -21.00 2.92
N ALA A 126 -0.65 -20.82 2.42
CA ALA A 126 -0.95 -20.65 1.01
C ALA A 126 -0.38 -19.31 0.48
N VAL A 127 -0.41 -18.24 1.28
CA VAL A 127 0.29 -16.97 0.96
C VAL A 127 1.78 -17.21 0.76
N ASN A 128 2.45 -17.89 1.70
CA ASN A 128 3.90 -18.14 1.65
C ASN A 128 4.34 -18.96 0.42
N THR A 129 3.43 -19.73 -0.16
CA THR A 129 3.68 -20.54 -1.37
C THR A 129 3.13 -19.91 -2.65
N ASN A 130 2.55 -18.70 -2.55
CA ASN A 130 1.80 -18.01 -3.61
C ASN A 130 0.71 -18.88 -4.25
N LYS A 131 0.10 -19.80 -3.48
CA LYS A 131 -0.97 -20.66 -3.95
C LYS A 131 -2.32 -20.01 -3.61
N ILE A 132 -3.05 -19.58 -4.62
CA ILE A 132 -4.35 -18.94 -4.42
C ILE A 132 -5.48 -19.98 -4.36
N ASN A 133 -6.47 -19.70 -3.52
CA ASN A 133 -7.70 -20.47 -3.38
C ASN A 133 -8.72 -20.04 -4.43
N TYR A 134 -8.87 -18.73 -4.59
CA TYR A 134 -9.87 -18.12 -5.45
C TYR A 134 -9.29 -16.91 -6.17
N TYR A 135 -9.79 -16.66 -7.38
CA TYR A 135 -9.47 -15.46 -8.17
C TYR A 135 -10.70 -15.00 -8.92
N TYR A 136 -10.97 -13.70 -8.87
CA TYR A 136 -11.98 -13.11 -9.72
C TYR A 136 -11.49 -11.82 -10.35
N THR A 137 -12.12 -11.45 -11.45
CA THR A 137 -11.99 -10.12 -12.05
C THR A 137 -13.37 -9.58 -12.34
N ARG A 138 -13.50 -8.25 -12.26
CA ARG A 138 -14.73 -7.57 -12.68
C ARG A 138 -14.38 -6.32 -13.47
N THR A 139 -15.07 -6.15 -14.59
CA THR A 139 -15.05 -4.92 -15.39
C THR A 139 -16.32 -4.13 -15.09
N PHE A 140 -16.23 -2.81 -14.97
CA PHE A 140 -17.35 -1.94 -14.68
C PHE A 140 -17.76 -1.20 -15.96
N ASN A 141 -19.03 -1.33 -16.37
CA ASN A 141 -19.56 -0.74 -17.61
C ASN A 141 -19.59 0.80 -17.57
N GLN A 142 -19.70 1.37 -16.36
CA GLN A 142 -19.64 2.80 -16.12
C GLN A 142 -18.49 3.07 -15.13
N HIS A 143 -17.85 4.22 -15.26
CA HIS A 143 -16.78 4.64 -14.34
C HIS A 143 -17.41 4.95 -12.98
N GLU A 144 -17.58 3.92 -12.15
CA GLU A 144 -18.18 4.01 -10.83
C GLU A 144 -17.23 4.79 -9.92
N VAL A 145 -17.68 5.94 -9.42
CA VAL A 145 -16.91 6.78 -8.50
C VAL A 145 -16.74 6.01 -7.18
N MET A 146 -15.51 5.92 -6.72
CA MET A 146 -15.17 5.29 -5.45
C MET A 146 -15.53 6.23 -4.29
N SER A 147 -15.89 5.64 -3.15
CA SER A 147 -16.00 6.39 -1.89
C SER A 147 -14.66 6.96 -1.43
N GLU A 148 -13.58 6.24 -1.69
CA GLU A 148 -12.22 6.62 -1.34
C GLU A 148 -11.72 7.72 -2.28
N MET A 149 -11.17 8.77 -1.67
CA MET A 149 -10.53 9.88 -2.35
C MET A 149 -9.14 10.10 -1.76
N VAL A 150 -8.28 10.75 -2.55
CA VAL A 150 -6.98 11.22 -2.04
C VAL A 150 -6.98 12.74 -1.94
N PHE A 151 -6.79 13.28 -0.73
CA PHE A 151 -6.83 14.72 -0.47
C PHE A 151 -5.82 15.11 0.61
N ILE A 152 -5.59 16.41 0.75
CA ILE A 152 -4.64 16.97 1.72
C ILE A 152 -5.34 17.14 3.07
N ASN A 153 -4.75 16.66 4.17
CA ASN A 153 -5.27 16.88 5.51
C ASN A 153 -4.92 18.28 6.07
N ASN A 154 -5.40 18.61 7.27
CA ASN A 154 -5.10 19.89 7.95
C ASN A 154 -3.60 20.15 8.24
N LYS A 155 -2.73 19.12 8.10
CA LYS A 155 -1.27 19.23 8.25
C LYS A 155 -0.55 19.36 6.90
N GLY A 156 -1.27 19.48 5.79
CA GLY A 156 -0.67 19.62 4.46
C GLY A 156 -0.20 18.31 3.83
N ASN A 157 -0.59 17.15 4.37
CA ASN A 157 -0.17 15.84 3.86
C ASN A 157 -1.29 15.14 3.11
N TYR A 158 -0.97 14.44 2.03
CA TYR A 158 -1.94 13.60 1.32
C TYR A 158 -2.29 12.35 2.13
N ILE A 159 -3.59 12.05 2.12
CA ILE A 159 -4.18 10.87 2.73
C ILE A 159 -5.15 10.21 1.75
N LEU A 160 -5.35 8.89 1.90
CA LEU A 160 -6.42 8.12 1.27
C LEU A 160 -7.52 7.90 2.31
N SER A 161 -8.76 8.33 2.02
CA SER A 161 -9.88 8.14 2.95
C SER A 161 -11.24 8.13 2.26
N ARG A 162 -12.23 7.49 2.90
CA ARG A 162 -13.65 7.49 2.49
C ARG A 162 -14.42 8.74 2.90
N THR A 163 -13.93 9.49 3.90
CA THR A 163 -14.57 10.72 4.39
C THR A 163 -13.81 11.94 3.89
N SER A 164 -14.49 12.91 3.28
CA SER A 164 -13.89 14.22 3.00
C SER A 164 -13.69 15.01 4.30
N MET A 165 -12.82 16.04 4.31
CA MET A 165 -12.67 16.91 5.50
C MET A 165 -13.89 17.79 5.78
N ASP A 166 -14.87 17.85 4.88
CA ASP A 166 -16.03 18.73 5.03
C ASP A 166 -17.03 18.17 6.07
N THR A 167 -16.93 16.90 6.42
CA THR A 167 -17.69 16.30 7.51
C THR A 167 -16.84 16.27 8.78
N LYS A 168 -17.35 16.86 9.87
CA LYS A 168 -16.67 16.96 11.19
C LYS A 168 -16.29 15.60 11.83
N ALA A 169 -16.65 14.48 11.20
CA ALA A 169 -16.33 13.13 11.66
C ALA A 169 -15.58 12.39 10.54
N ILE A 170 -14.25 12.49 10.55
CA ILE A 170 -13.39 11.59 9.78
C ILE A 170 -13.61 10.19 10.35
N ASP A 171 -14.02 9.24 9.50
CA ASP A 171 -14.05 7.83 9.88
C ASP A 171 -12.61 7.36 10.00
N LYS A 172 -12.13 7.33 11.24
CA LYS A 172 -10.76 6.92 11.57
C LYS A 172 -10.47 5.48 11.12
N LYS A 173 -11.47 4.66 10.81
CA LYS A 173 -11.29 3.30 10.28
C LYS A 173 -10.75 3.27 8.85
N TRP A 174 -10.96 4.32 8.05
CA TRP A 174 -10.53 4.39 6.66
C TRP A 174 -9.70 5.64 6.41
N TYR A 175 -8.65 5.83 7.20
CA TYR A 175 -7.79 7.01 7.14
C TYR A 175 -6.33 6.61 7.04
N TYR A 176 -5.76 6.71 5.84
CA TYR A 176 -4.40 6.24 5.56
C TYR A 176 -3.50 7.38 5.13
N TYR A 177 -2.40 7.60 5.84
CA TYR A 177 -1.36 8.53 5.41
C TYR A 177 -0.56 7.92 4.26
N ILE A 178 -0.27 8.71 3.23
CA ILE A 178 0.51 8.25 2.08
C ILE A 178 1.99 8.60 2.29
N TYR A 179 2.86 7.60 2.19
CA TYR A 179 4.30 7.73 2.45
C TYR A 179 5.13 7.74 1.17
N ASN A 180 6.21 8.54 1.18
CA ASN A 180 7.16 8.67 0.07
C ASN A 180 8.04 7.43 -0.17
N LYS A 181 7.94 6.40 0.66
CA LYS A 181 8.81 5.22 0.64
C LYS A 181 7.96 3.96 0.60
N SER A 182 7.67 3.49 -0.61
CA SER A 182 7.09 2.17 -0.83
C SER A 182 8.17 1.09 -0.73
N ASP A 183 7.84 -0.08 -0.18
CA ASP A 183 8.70 -1.26 -0.18
C ASP A 183 8.60 -2.07 -1.48
N ILE A 184 7.65 -1.74 -2.35
CA ILE A 184 7.53 -2.25 -3.72
C ILE A 184 7.72 -1.14 -4.76
N LYS A 185 8.30 -1.48 -5.91
CA LYS A 185 8.64 -0.51 -6.96
C LYS A 185 7.59 -0.34 -8.04
N LYS A 186 6.72 -1.32 -8.24
CA LYS A 186 5.77 -1.38 -9.35
C LYS A 186 4.50 -2.11 -8.93
N LEU A 187 3.35 -1.61 -9.39
CA LEU A 187 2.07 -2.31 -9.31
C LEU A 187 1.75 -3.05 -10.62
N PRO A 188 1.04 -4.18 -10.57
CA PRO A 188 0.63 -4.90 -11.78
C PRO A 188 -0.23 -3.99 -12.64
N SER A 189 0.13 -3.80 -13.92
CA SER A 189 -0.55 -2.84 -14.81
C SER A 189 -1.87 -3.35 -15.37
N SER A 190 -2.19 -4.63 -15.16
CA SER A 190 -3.44 -5.26 -15.60
C SER A 190 -3.79 -6.44 -14.71
N PRO A 191 -5.07 -6.88 -14.70
CA PRO A 191 -5.47 -8.12 -14.04
C PRO A 191 -4.67 -9.34 -14.47
N GLU A 192 -4.25 -9.42 -15.73
CA GLU A 192 -3.46 -10.54 -16.21
C GLU A 192 -2.04 -10.54 -15.66
N GLU A 193 -1.42 -9.35 -15.55
CA GLU A 193 -0.11 -9.18 -14.88
C GLU A 193 -0.22 -9.46 -13.37
N PHE A 194 -1.35 -9.14 -12.75
CA PHE A 194 -1.64 -9.48 -11.36
C PHE A 194 -1.77 -11.00 -11.18
N ARG A 195 -2.63 -11.66 -11.98
CA ARG A 195 -2.87 -13.11 -11.93
C ARG A 195 -1.60 -13.93 -12.09
N LYS A 196 -0.73 -13.56 -13.04
CA LYS A 196 0.52 -14.27 -13.36
C LYS A 196 1.52 -14.35 -12.20
N GLN A 197 1.33 -13.56 -11.14
CA GLN A 197 2.17 -13.62 -9.94
C GLN A 197 1.85 -14.82 -9.05
N PHE A 198 0.70 -15.46 -9.26
CA PHE A 198 0.17 -16.50 -8.37
C PHE A 198 0.01 -17.84 -9.08
N LYS A 199 0.02 -18.92 -8.29
CA LYS A 199 -0.25 -20.28 -8.74
C LYS A 199 -1.67 -20.66 -8.34
N MET A 200 -2.56 -20.84 -9.31
CA MET A 200 -3.92 -21.31 -9.03
C MET A 200 -3.97 -22.83 -8.93
N ASP A 201 -4.87 -23.35 -8.10
CA ASP A 201 -5.19 -24.76 -8.12
C ASP A 201 -5.76 -25.18 -9.49
N LYS A 202 -5.38 -26.36 -9.98
CA LYS A 202 -5.81 -26.84 -11.31
C LYS A 202 -7.32 -26.93 -11.43
N LYS A 203 -8.02 -27.32 -10.36
CA LYS A 203 -9.47 -27.43 -10.36
C LYS A 203 -10.12 -26.04 -10.41
N ALA A 204 -9.66 -25.12 -9.56
CA ALA A 204 -10.16 -23.74 -9.53
C ALA A 204 -9.93 -23.00 -10.86
N GLU A 205 -8.78 -23.21 -11.52
CA GLU A 205 -8.50 -22.61 -12.83
C GLU A 205 -9.45 -23.17 -13.91
N GLN A 206 -9.76 -24.47 -13.88
CA GLN A 206 -10.70 -25.10 -14.81
C GLN A 206 -12.13 -24.56 -14.61
N GLU A 207 -12.62 -24.48 -13.37
CA GLU A 207 -13.95 -23.95 -13.05
C GLU A 207 -14.09 -22.48 -13.51
N ARG A 208 -13.08 -21.65 -13.24
CA ARG A 208 -13.04 -20.25 -13.70
C ARG A 208 -13.04 -20.12 -15.22
N LEU A 209 -12.25 -20.94 -15.93
CA LEU A 209 -12.25 -20.96 -17.40
C LEU A 209 -13.62 -21.37 -17.95
N ALA A 210 -14.33 -22.26 -17.27
CA ALA A 210 -15.68 -22.65 -17.66
C ALA A 210 -16.69 -21.52 -17.46
N GLU A 211 -16.58 -20.73 -16.38
CA GLU A 211 -17.45 -19.58 -16.13
C GLU A 211 -17.24 -18.42 -17.12
N GLN A 212 -16.00 -18.14 -17.53
CA GLN A 212 -15.73 -17.06 -18.50
C GLN A 212 -16.21 -17.38 -19.92
N ASN A 213 -16.41 -18.66 -20.24
CA ASN A 213 -16.87 -19.12 -21.55
C ASN A 213 -18.39 -19.33 -21.60
N LYS A 214 -19.12 -19.07 -20.51
CA LYS A 214 -20.59 -19.05 -20.46
C LYS A 214 -21.14 -17.66 -20.73
#